data_AF-A0AAU7DIH8-F1
#
_entry.id   AF-A0AAU7DIH8-F1
#
_cell.length_a   1.000
_cell.length_b   1.000
_cell.length_c   1.000
_cell.angle_alpha   90.00
_cell.angle_beta   90.00
_cell.angle_gamma   90.00
#
_symmetry.space_group_name_H-M   'P 1'
#
loop_
_entity.id
_entity.type
_entity.pdbx_description
1 polymer ?
#
loop_
_entity_poly.entity_id
_entity_poly.type
_entity_poly.pdbx_seq_one_letter_code
_entity_poly.pdbx_strand_id
1 'polypeptide(L)'
;MKGVFLTRLSILAVAALTLTPFCSAQAKLAGDWRGTFDANGATYQVVWHVTEAPDGTLTSTIDNVTQSIFGTKAKTTTVKGSDVRIEVDDVISPNGQDIPIKGSFDGTLNKEANEVSGTLLQVEPPQNPIQITFKHDAAQSGDAAAGAPAATTQPAIAGDWAGTLTAGPAQLRLVLHITAAKDGSLSATLDSIDQGANGIPINTVTYKDGKVTLDVEAVHGNYEGTVSKDASGIDGTWTQGQPLPLSFKRAQPQAAPKPATPTNIDGTWTGKLDTGAATLTINLKIANMDTGLTAQLQSPDQAPNWAPATSIKRDGEKLTVEFSAFSATFEGTISADHNTIDGAFTQMGHELPLVLKKN
;
A
#
# COMPACT_ATOMS: atom_id res chain seq x y z
N MET A 1 -42.89 -58.03 36.71
CA MET A 1 -42.68 -56.99 35.68
C MET A 1 -42.13 -55.75 36.36
N LYS A 2 -40.98 -55.27 35.85
CA LYS A 2 -40.41 -53.91 35.90
C LYS A 2 -40.26 -53.24 37.29
N GLY A 3 -39.00 -53.16 37.71
CA GLY A 3 -38.56 -52.35 38.84
C GLY A 3 -38.54 -50.84 38.52
N VAL A 4 -38.50 -50.04 39.59
CA VAL A 4 -38.25 -48.60 39.55
C VAL A 4 -37.14 -48.29 40.54
N PHE A 5 -36.14 -47.59 40.02
CA PHE A 5 -34.86 -47.23 40.59
C PHE A 5 -34.95 -46.08 41.62
N LEU A 6 -34.05 -46.12 42.60
CA LEU A 6 -33.59 -45.00 43.43
C LEU A 6 -32.97 -43.88 42.58
N THR A 7 -33.14 -42.60 42.97
CA THR A 7 -32.06 -41.59 43.12
C THR A 7 -32.60 -40.31 43.79
N ARG A 8 -32.30 -40.07 45.08
CA ARG A 8 -31.31 -39.11 45.62
C ARG A 8 -31.26 -37.73 44.96
N LEU A 9 -31.86 -36.75 45.67
CA LEU A 9 -31.65 -35.31 45.57
C LEU A 9 -30.14 -35.00 45.64
N SER A 10 -29.62 -34.33 44.61
CA SER A 10 -28.25 -33.79 44.60
C SER A 10 -28.30 -32.29 44.32
N ILE A 11 -27.55 -31.59 45.17
CA ILE A 11 -27.33 -30.16 45.27
C ILE A 11 -26.94 -29.56 43.90
N LEU A 12 -27.70 -28.57 43.44
CA LEU A 12 -27.32 -27.74 42.30
C LEU A 12 -26.25 -26.75 42.80
N ALA A 13 -24.99 -27.16 42.74
CA ALA A 13 -23.86 -26.27 42.88
C ALA A 13 -23.82 -25.36 41.65
N VAL A 14 -24.02 -24.05 41.86
CA VAL A 14 -23.68 -23.01 40.88
C VAL A 14 -22.15 -23.01 40.75
N ALA A 15 -21.64 -23.79 39.81
CA ALA A 15 -20.28 -23.62 39.34
C ALA A 15 -20.25 -22.33 38.52
N ALA A 16 -19.87 -21.23 39.18
CA ALA A 16 -19.29 -20.12 38.47
C ALA A 16 -18.04 -20.68 37.75
N LEU A 17 -18.17 -20.96 36.45
CA LEU A 17 -16.99 -21.08 35.60
C LEU A 17 -16.30 -19.72 35.70
N THR A 18 -15.27 -19.64 36.52
CA THR A 18 -14.25 -18.61 36.36
C THR A 18 -13.68 -18.87 34.97
N LEU A 19 -14.11 -18.08 33.98
CA LEU A 19 -13.41 -18.01 32.70
C LEU A 19 -11.94 -17.83 33.06
N THR A 20 -11.14 -18.82 32.68
CA THR A 20 -9.71 -18.86 32.94
C THR A 20 -9.06 -17.61 32.36
N PRO A 21 -7.93 -17.13 32.93
CA PRO A 21 -7.22 -15.94 32.47
C PRO A 21 -6.74 -16.03 31.01
N PHE A 22 -6.84 -17.21 30.38
CA PHE A 22 -6.55 -17.45 28.96
C PHE A 22 -7.43 -16.62 28.03
N CYS A 23 -8.74 -16.52 28.30
CA CYS A 23 -9.65 -15.72 27.46
C CYS A 23 -9.36 -14.22 27.62
N SER A 24 -8.95 -13.78 28.82
CA SER A 24 -8.63 -12.38 29.10
C SER A 24 -7.35 -11.88 28.44
N ALA A 25 -6.33 -12.73 28.24
CA ALA A 25 -5.08 -12.33 27.59
C ALA A 25 -5.22 -12.32 26.06
N GLN A 26 -6.00 -13.26 25.51
CA GLN A 26 -6.25 -13.39 24.08
C GLN A 26 -7.08 -12.21 23.53
N ALA A 27 -8.12 -11.80 24.26
CA ALA A 27 -8.93 -10.63 23.93
C ALA A 27 -8.17 -9.29 24.01
N LYS A 28 -7.07 -9.23 24.76
CA LYS A 28 -6.22 -8.03 24.86
C LYS A 28 -5.21 -7.91 23.73
N LEU A 29 -4.97 -8.98 22.98
CA LEU A 29 -4.05 -8.95 21.85
C LEU A 29 -4.72 -8.45 20.56
N ALA A 30 -6.04 -8.52 20.45
CA ALA A 30 -6.77 -8.03 19.28
C ALA A 30 -6.54 -6.53 19.06
N GLY A 31 -6.45 -6.11 17.80
CA GLY A 31 -6.17 -4.75 17.39
C GLY A 31 -4.84 -4.61 16.67
N ASP A 32 -4.45 -3.36 16.43
CA ASP A 32 -3.27 -3.02 15.65
C ASP A 32 -2.10 -2.73 16.57
N TRP A 33 -0.94 -3.23 16.15
CA TRP A 33 0.30 -3.16 16.90
C TRP A 33 1.39 -2.57 16.00
N ARG A 34 2.06 -1.51 16.44
CA ARG A 34 3.09 -0.82 15.65
C ARG A 34 4.47 -1.08 16.21
N GLY A 35 5.41 -1.38 15.32
CA GLY A 35 6.80 -1.58 15.67
C GLY A 35 7.74 -0.97 14.64
N THR A 36 8.98 -0.81 15.06
CA THR A 36 10.09 -0.50 14.15
C THR A 36 11.23 -1.46 14.41
N PHE A 37 11.98 -1.81 13.37
CA PHE A 37 13.21 -2.57 13.53
C PHE A 37 14.28 -2.10 12.56
N ASP A 38 15.55 -2.25 12.95
CA ASP A 38 16.68 -1.94 12.09
C ASP A 38 17.24 -3.22 11.46
N ALA A 39 17.43 -3.21 10.15
CA ALA A 39 18.09 -4.28 9.42
C ALA A 39 18.93 -3.70 8.28
N ASN A 40 20.14 -4.22 8.09
CA ASN A 40 21.02 -3.83 6.98
C ASN A 40 21.25 -2.31 6.86
N GLY A 41 21.27 -1.59 8.00
CA GLY A 41 21.48 -0.14 8.04
C GLY A 41 20.26 0.73 7.71
N ALA A 42 19.06 0.14 7.59
CA ALA A 42 17.80 0.85 7.40
C ALA A 42 16.79 0.52 8.49
N THR A 43 15.93 1.48 8.83
CA THR A 43 14.81 1.32 9.76
C THR A 43 13.54 0.98 9.00
N TYR A 44 12.87 -0.09 9.40
CA TYR A 44 11.63 -0.57 8.82
C TYR A 44 10.48 -0.37 9.80
N GLN A 45 9.37 0.18 9.30
CA GLN A 45 8.12 0.31 10.01
C GLN A 45 7.25 -0.89 9.71
N VAL A 46 6.74 -1.53 10.75
CA VAL A 46 5.82 -2.65 10.63
C VAL A 46 4.55 -2.44 11.44
N VAL A 47 3.46 -3.00 10.92
CA VAL A 47 2.18 -3.06 11.61
C VAL A 47 1.73 -4.51 11.69
N TRP A 48 1.38 -4.97 12.87
CA TRP A 48 0.83 -6.30 13.12
C TRP A 48 -0.65 -6.16 13.47
N HIS A 49 -1.50 -6.69 12.61
CA HIS A 49 -2.95 -6.63 12.72
C HIS A 49 -3.47 -7.93 13.32
N VAL A 50 -4.04 -7.90 14.52
CA VAL A 50 -4.56 -9.09 15.20
C VAL A 50 -6.08 -9.06 15.23
N THR A 51 -6.71 -10.09 14.68
CA THR A 51 -8.16 -10.29 14.75
C THR A 51 -8.49 -11.53 15.55
N GLU A 52 -9.33 -11.38 16.56
CA GLU A 52 -9.93 -12.49 17.30
C GLU A 52 -11.28 -12.86 16.67
N ALA A 53 -11.45 -14.14 16.34
CA ALA A 53 -12.71 -14.70 15.87
C ALA A 53 -13.66 -15.00 17.05
N PRO A 54 -14.98 -15.14 16.83
CA PRO A 54 -15.94 -15.43 17.90
C PRO A 54 -15.68 -16.72 18.69
N ASP A 55 -14.94 -17.67 18.12
CA ASP A 55 -14.52 -18.91 18.77
C ASP A 55 -13.21 -18.77 19.60
N GLY A 56 -12.69 -17.54 19.69
CA GLY A 56 -11.45 -17.19 20.37
C GLY A 56 -10.20 -17.36 19.51
N THR A 57 -10.29 -17.89 18.29
CA THR A 57 -9.10 -18.10 17.44
C THR A 57 -8.50 -16.76 16.99
N LEU A 58 -7.19 -16.61 17.10
CA LEU A 58 -6.48 -15.45 16.57
C LEU A 58 -6.04 -15.68 15.12
N THR A 59 -6.30 -14.69 14.28
CA THR A 59 -5.70 -14.55 12.95
C THR A 59 -4.93 -13.25 12.92
N SER A 60 -3.85 -13.19 12.15
CA SER A 60 -3.14 -11.92 11.99
C SER A 60 -2.46 -11.75 10.65
N THR A 61 -2.22 -10.50 10.30
CA THR A 61 -1.37 -10.11 9.17
C THR A 61 -0.28 -9.16 9.65
N ILE A 62 0.84 -9.16 8.93
CA ILE A 62 1.95 -8.25 9.19
C ILE A 62 2.22 -7.43 7.92
N ASP A 63 2.38 -6.14 8.11
CA ASP A 63 2.68 -5.18 7.07
C ASP A 63 4.09 -4.65 7.30
N ASN A 64 4.91 -4.61 6.25
CA ASN A 64 6.14 -3.83 6.20
C ASN A 64 5.86 -2.57 5.38
N VAL A 65 5.48 -1.51 6.10
CA VAL A 65 5.05 -0.23 5.53
C VAL A 65 6.18 0.41 4.74
N THR A 66 7.41 0.34 5.27
CA THR A 66 8.60 0.89 4.60
C THR A 66 8.87 0.25 3.26
N GLN A 67 8.53 -1.03 3.09
CA GLN A 67 8.72 -1.76 1.83
C GLN A 67 7.44 -1.92 1.01
N SER A 68 6.33 -1.32 1.45
CA SER A 68 5.01 -1.46 0.80
C SER A 68 4.56 -2.91 0.63
N ILE A 69 4.90 -3.77 1.60
CA ILE A 69 4.45 -5.17 1.66
C ILE A 69 3.31 -5.22 2.68
N PHE A 70 2.10 -5.53 2.22
CA PHE A 70 0.90 -5.51 3.06
C PHE A 70 0.20 -6.87 3.04
N GLY A 71 -0.42 -7.22 4.17
CA GLY A 71 -1.26 -8.40 4.29
C GLY A 71 -0.51 -9.72 4.37
N THR A 72 0.79 -9.72 4.76
CA THR A 72 1.54 -10.96 4.98
C THR A 72 0.83 -11.79 6.02
N LYS A 73 0.34 -12.98 5.66
CA LYS A 73 -0.51 -13.75 6.57
C LYS A 73 0.35 -14.51 7.58
N ALA A 74 0.01 -14.36 8.85
CA ALA A 74 0.51 -15.29 9.85
C ALA A 74 -0.17 -16.65 9.62
N LYS A 75 0.66 -17.69 9.47
CA LYS A 75 0.22 -19.08 9.45
C LYS A 75 -0.39 -19.46 10.80
N THR A 76 0.24 -19.01 11.88
CA THR A 76 -0.27 -19.17 13.25
C THR A 76 -0.01 -17.91 14.07
N THR A 77 -0.92 -17.62 14.98
CA THR A 77 -0.75 -16.59 16.02
C THR A 77 -1.25 -17.20 17.32
N THR A 78 -0.35 -17.38 18.28
CA THR A 78 -0.66 -18.07 19.53
C THR A 78 -0.23 -17.25 20.72
N VAL A 79 -1.06 -17.30 21.76
CA VAL A 79 -0.78 -16.68 23.06
C VAL A 79 -0.89 -17.74 24.15
N LYS A 80 0.15 -17.89 24.97
CA LYS A 80 0.18 -18.78 26.13
C LYS A 80 0.70 -18.01 27.34
N GLY A 81 -0.21 -17.55 28.21
CA GLY A 81 0.17 -16.64 29.29
C GLY A 81 0.60 -15.29 28.70
N SER A 82 1.82 -14.85 29.00
CA SER A 82 2.44 -13.66 28.38
C SER A 82 3.18 -13.97 27.08
N ASP A 83 3.37 -15.25 26.74
CA ASP A 83 4.18 -15.63 25.58
C ASP A 83 3.32 -15.50 24.31
N VAL A 84 3.84 -14.76 23.35
CA VAL A 84 3.25 -14.52 22.03
C VAL A 84 4.16 -15.16 20.99
N ARG A 85 3.60 -16.04 20.17
CA ARG A 85 4.32 -16.61 19.03
C ARG A 85 3.53 -16.42 17.74
N ILE A 86 4.21 -15.90 16.73
CA ILE A 86 3.70 -15.73 15.36
C ILE A 86 4.58 -16.57 14.43
N GLU A 87 3.97 -17.33 13.52
CA GLU A 87 4.70 -18.04 12.46
C GLU A 87 4.20 -17.57 11.10
N VAL A 88 5.14 -17.31 10.20
CA VAL A 88 4.90 -16.90 8.81
C VAL A 88 5.52 -17.94 7.89
N ASP A 89 4.78 -18.31 6.85
CA ASP A 89 5.15 -19.25 5.78
C ASP A 89 4.28 -18.85 4.57
N ASP A 90 4.65 -17.75 3.93
CA ASP A 90 3.86 -17.06 2.92
C ASP A 90 4.72 -16.68 1.71
N VAL A 91 4.09 -16.25 0.63
CA VAL A 91 4.76 -15.68 -0.54
C VAL A 91 4.30 -14.24 -0.70
N ILE A 92 5.25 -13.31 -0.66
CA ILE A 92 5.00 -11.91 -0.93
C ILE A 92 5.47 -11.58 -2.35
N SER A 93 4.82 -10.63 -3.00
CA SER A 93 5.16 -10.23 -4.38
C SER A 93 5.64 -8.78 -4.46
N PRO A 94 6.68 -8.36 -3.72
CA PRO A 94 7.20 -7.00 -3.83
C PRO A 94 7.67 -6.75 -5.26
N ASN A 95 7.22 -5.66 -5.87
CA ASN A 95 7.52 -5.29 -7.26
C ASN A 95 7.13 -6.37 -8.30
N GLY A 96 6.15 -7.23 -7.96
CA GLY A 96 5.70 -8.31 -8.84
C GLY A 96 6.64 -9.51 -8.92
N GLN A 97 7.65 -9.58 -8.05
CA GLN A 97 8.50 -10.77 -7.91
C GLN A 97 8.06 -11.56 -6.68
N ASP A 98 7.68 -12.82 -6.87
CA ASP A 98 7.34 -13.73 -5.78
C ASP A 98 8.58 -14.09 -4.96
N ILE A 99 8.53 -13.77 -3.68
CA ILE A 99 9.58 -14.07 -2.70
C ILE A 99 8.93 -14.88 -1.58
N PRO A 100 9.33 -16.15 -1.38
CA PRO A 100 8.91 -16.90 -0.22
C PRO A 100 9.49 -16.26 1.04
N ILE A 101 8.63 -16.09 2.04
CA ILE A 101 9.03 -15.61 3.35
C ILE A 101 8.61 -16.60 4.42
N LYS A 102 9.58 -16.99 5.24
CA LYS A 102 9.38 -17.93 6.32
C LYS A 102 10.12 -17.46 7.55
N GLY A 103 9.45 -17.50 8.69
CA GLY A 103 10.02 -17.06 9.95
C GLY A 103 9.06 -17.18 11.12
N SER A 104 9.54 -16.77 12.28
CA SER A 104 8.74 -16.66 13.48
C SER A 104 9.08 -15.41 14.27
N PHE A 105 8.11 -14.91 15.02
CA PHE A 105 8.33 -13.96 16.09
C PHE A 105 8.00 -14.63 17.41
N ASP A 106 8.93 -14.54 18.37
CA ASP A 106 8.76 -14.98 19.75
C ASP A 106 8.88 -13.77 20.67
N GLY A 107 7.78 -13.40 21.31
CA GLY A 107 7.70 -12.22 22.15
C GLY A 107 6.97 -12.43 23.46
N THR A 108 7.07 -11.43 24.33
CA THR A 108 6.42 -11.38 25.64
C THR A 108 5.55 -10.14 25.72
N LEU A 109 4.25 -10.35 25.94
CA LEU A 109 3.27 -9.31 26.23
C LEU A 109 3.50 -8.78 27.65
N ASN A 110 3.58 -7.45 27.80
CA ASN A 110 3.73 -6.82 29.10
C ASN A 110 2.44 -6.92 29.94
N LYS A 111 2.50 -6.54 31.23
CA LYS A 111 1.37 -6.70 32.16
C LYS A 111 0.18 -5.82 31.79
N GLU A 112 0.46 -4.67 31.20
CA GLU A 112 -0.49 -3.67 30.74
C GLU A 112 -1.19 -4.10 29.44
N ALA A 113 -0.67 -5.14 28.78
CA ALA A 113 -1.10 -5.65 27.49
C ALA A 113 -1.13 -4.58 26.38
N ASN A 114 -0.17 -3.66 26.43
CA ASN A 114 -0.02 -2.59 25.45
C ASN A 114 1.35 -2.60 24.76
N GLU A 115 2.26 -3.50 25.14
CA GLU A 115 3.52 -3.72 24.43
C GLU A 115 3.85 -5.22 24.35
N VAL A 116 4.34 -5.67 23.20
CA VAL A 116 4.90 -7.01 22.98
C VAL A 116 6.32 -6.85 22.47
N SER A 117 7.31 -7.28 23.25
CA SER A 117 8.72 -7.24 22.87
C SER A 117 9.26 -8.64 22.62
N GLY A 118 10.05 -8.81 21.58
CA GLY A 118 10.54 -10.13 21.23
C GLY A 118 11.57 -10.16 20.11
N THR A 119 11.86 -11.39 19.67
CA THR A 119 12.81 -11.66 18.60
C THR A 119 12.07 -12.13 17.36
N LEU A 120 12.30 -11.44 16.24
CA LEU A 120 11.93 -11.89 14.91
C LEU A 120 13.09 -12.72 14.33
N LEU A 121 12.80 -13.95 13.90
CA LEU A 121 13.69 -14.85 13.22
C LEU A 121 13.15 -15.15 11.82
N GLN A 122 13.81 -14.65 10.78
CA GLN A 122 13.48 -14.99 9.40
C GLN A 122 14.43 -16.08 8.89
N VAL A 123 13.88 -17.25 8.58
CA VAL A 123 14.63 -18.39 8.05
C VAL A 123 14.72 -18.37 6.53
N GLU A 124 13.75 -17.75 5.85
CA GLU A 124 13.74 -17.60 4.39
C GLU A 124 13.17 -16.23 3.98
N PRO A 125 13.89 -15.45 3.15
CA PRO A 125 15.34 -15.54 3.01
C PRO A 125 16.02 -15.35 4.37
N PRO A 126 17.13 -16.05 4.68
CA PRO A 126 17.73 -16.04 6.00
C PRO A 126 18.21 -14.64 6.38
N GLN A 127 17.89 -14.19 7.59
CA GLN A 127 18.36 -12.93 8.19
C GLN A 127 18.87 -13.18 9.61
N ASN A 128 19.71 -12.26 10.10
CA ASN A 128 20.09 -12.27 11.51
C ASN A 128 18.83 -12.04 12.38
N PRO A 129 18.76 -12.61 13.60
CA PRO A 129 17.66 -12.34 14.52
C PRO A 129 17.54 -10.84 14.84
N ILE A 130 16.33 -10.32 14.79
CA ILE A 130 16.02 -8.89 14.97
C ILE A 130 15.21 -8.72 16.25
N GLN A 131 15.60 -7.77 17.10
CA GLN A 131 14.76 -7.37 18.23
C GLN A 131 13.70 -6.38 17.76
N ILE A 132 12.45 -6.62 18.13
CA ILE A 132 11.35 -5.71 17.84
C ILE A 132 10.45 -5.56 19.05
N THR A 133 9.95 -4.34 19.24
CA THR A 133 8.88 -4.05 20.19
C THR A 133 7.70 -3.50 19.42
N PHE A 134 6.56 -4.17 19.58
CA PHE A 134 5.27 -3.75 19.11
C PHE A 134 4.54 -3.02 20.24
N LYS A 135 3.94 -1.88 19.93
CA LYS A 135 3.06 -1.13 20.84
C LYS A 135 1.63 -1.20 20.33
N HIS A 136 0.69 -1.48 21.22
CA HIS A 136 -0.73 -1.54 20.90
C HIS A 136 -1.25 -0.13 20.66
N ASP A 137 -1.98 0.05 19.56
CA ASP A 137 -2.75 1.26 19.37
C ASP A 137 -3.87 1.27 20.43
N ALA A 138 -3.74 2.12 21.44
CA ALA A 138 -4.61 2.12 22.60
C ALA A 138 -6.08 2.25 22.18
N ALA A 139 -6.89 1.23 22.53
CA ALA A 139 -8.33 1.27 22.37
C ALA A 139 -8.89 2.56 22.99
N GLN A 140 -9.59 3.38 22.20
CA GLN A 140 -10.36 4.50 22.73
C GLN A 140 -11.41 3.96 23.70
N SER A 141 -11.15 4.14 25.00
CA SER A 141 -12.10 3.84 26.05
C SER A 141 -13.19 4.91 26.06
N GLY A 142 -14.39 4.50 25.65
CA GLY A 142 -15.61 5.29 25.76
C GLY A 142 -16.75 4.38 26.19
N ASP A 143 -16.89 4.20 27.50
CA ASP A 143 -18.03 3.54 28.11
C ASP A 143 -19.25 4.48 28.05
N ALA A 144 -20.30 4.07 27.33
CA ALA A 144 -21.66 4.54 27.53
C ALA A 144 -22.65 3.50 26.98
N ALA A 145 -23.44 2.94 27.89
CA ALA A 145 -24.36 1.84 27.67
C ALA A 145 -25.57 2.16 26.78
N ALA A 146 -26.02 1.09 26.09
CA ALA A 146 -27.39 0.73 25.70
C ALA A 146 -28.09 1.48 24.54
N GLY A 147 -28.16 0.78 23.39
CA GLY A 147 -29.19 0.98 22.36
C GLY A 147 -28.77 0.50 20.96
N ALA A 148 -28.88 -0.80 20.67
CA ALA A 148 -28.62 -1.39 19.34
C ALA A 148 -29.75 -1.09 18.31
N PRO A 149 -29.57 -1.39 17.01
CA PRO A 149 -28.40 -1.23 16.14
C PRO A 149 -28.75 -0.45 14.85
N ALA A 150 -27.80 0.28 14.26
CA ALA A 150 -27.88 0.66 12.84
C ALA A 150 -26.47 0.84 12.27
N ALA A 151 -26.20 0.10 11.20
CA ALA A 151 -25.05 0.12 10.30
C ALA A 151 -23.84 0.98 10.73
N THR A 152 -22.68 0.35 10.93
CA THR A 152 -21.40 1.07 10.88
C THR A 152 -21.22 1.64 9.48
N THR A 153 -21.76 2.85 9.25
CA THR A 153 -21.41 3.69 8.13
C THR A 153 -19.90 3.87 8.18
N GLN A 154 -19.20 3.42 7.15
CA GLN A 154 -17.86 3.93 6.84
C GLN A 154 -17.86 5.46 7.06
N PRO A 155 -16.76 6.06 7.58
CA PRO A 155 -16.62 7.52 7.53
C PRO A 155 -17.02 7.97 6.14
N ALA A 156 -17.92 8.96 6.04
CA ALA A 156 -18.52 9.36 4.77
C ALA A 156 -17.49 9.73 3.68
N ILE A 157 -16.23 9.91 4.06
CA ILE A 157 -15.10 10.20 3.17
C ILE A 157 -14.36 8.96 2.61
N ALA A 158 -14.49 7.77 3.21
CA ALA A 158 -13.78 6.58 2.74
C ALA A 158 -14.24 6.18 1.32
N GLY A 159 -13.34 5.64 0.51
CA GLY A 159 -13.51 5.26 -0.88
C GLY A 159 -12.62 6.06 -1.82
N ASP A 160 -12.85 5.87 -3.11
CA ASP A 160 -12.03 6.46 -4.16
C ASP A 160 -12.62 7.79 -4.66
N TRP A 161 -11.73 8.72 -4.97
CA TRP A 161 -12.04 10.09 -5.32
C TRP A 161 -11.23 10.52 -6.54
N ALA A 162 -11.88 10.90 -7.63
CA ALA A 162 -11.23 11.33 -8.86
C ALA A 162 -11.32 12.85 -9.04
N GLY A 163 -10.21 13.48 -9.40
CA GLY A 163 -10.09 14.91 -9.63
C GLY A 163 -9.16 15.22 -10.80
N THR A 164 -9.17 16.45 -11.27
CA THR A 164 -8.22 16.92 -12.30
C THR A 164 -7.56 18.19 -11.82
N LEU A 165 -6.24 18.14 -11.61
CA LEU A 165 -5.42 19.26 -11.23
C LEU A 165 -4.91 19.96 -12.49
N THR A 166 -5.10 21.28 -12.58
CA THR A 166 -4.49 22.11 -13.64
C THR A 166 -3.17 22.68 -13.12
N ALA A 167 -2.06 22.10 -13.55
CA ALA A 167 -0.71 22.49 -13.15
C ALA A 167 -0.01 23.22 -14.31
N GLY A 168 -0.33 24.50 -14.48
CA GLY A 168 0.13 25.29 -15.63
C GLY A 168 -0.46 24.75 -16.94
N PRO A 169 0.35 24.36 -17.94
CA PRO A 169 -0.17 23.78 -19.18
C PRO A 169 -0.62 22.31 -19.05
N ALA A 170 -0.25 21.63 -17.95
CA ALA A 170 -0.59 20.23 -17.72
C ALA A 170 -1.94 20.07 -17.04
N GLN A 171 -2.69 19.04 -17.44
CA GLN A 171 -3.87 18.55 -16.73
C GLN A 171 -3.55 17.16 -16.17
N LEU A 172 -3.63 17.00 -14.85
CA LEU A 172 -3.28 15.77 -14.15
C LEU A 172 -4.53 15.17 -13.52
N ARG A 173 -4.97 14.01 -14.01
CA ARG A 173 -6.02 13.21 -13.40
C ARG A 173 -5.45 12.51 -12.18
N LEU A 174 -6.02 12.82 -11.03
CA LEU A 174 -5.62 12.29 -9.74
C LEU A 174 -6.71 11.36 -9.20
N VAL A 175 -6.31 10.24 -8.61
CA VAL A 175 -7.22 9.37 -7.85
C VAL A 175 -6.72 9.29 -6.41
N LEU A 176 -7.51 9.82 -5.49
CA LEU A 176 -7.29 9.75 -4.06
C LEU A 176 -8.05 8.53 -3.52
N HIS A 177 -7.31 7.58 -2.98
CA HIS A 177 -7.84 6.39 -2.34
C HIS A 177 -7.84 6.62 -0.84
N ILE A 178 -9.01 6.71 -0.20
CA ILE A 178 -9.10 6.80 1.26
C ILE A 178 -9.68 5.50 1.79
N THR A 179 -8.92 4.81 2.63
CA THR A 179 -9.45 3.66 3.38
C THR A 179 -9.72 4.08 4.81
N ALA A 180 -10.80 3.56 5.36
CA ALA A 180 -11.12 3.70 6.78
C ALA A 180 -10.99 2.34 7.45
N ALA A 181 -10.20 2.28 8.50
CA ALA A 181 -10.18 1.13 9.38
C ALA A 181 -11.42 1.14 10.29
N LYS A 182 -11.67 0.03 10.98
CA LYS A 182 -12.86 -0.15 11.84
C LYS A 182 -12.88 0.82 13.03
N ASP A 183 -11.71 1.32 13.44
CA ASP A 183 -11.55 2.32 14.50
C ASP A 183 -11.79 3.76 14.01
N GLY A 184 -12.08 3.95 12.72
CA GLY A 184 -12.30 5.25 12.10
C GLY A 184 -11.03 5.99 11.69
N SER A 185 -9.84 5.39 11.91
CA SER A 185 -8.59 5.93 11.38
C SER A 185 -8.60 5.86 9.84
N LEU A 186 -7.98 6.85 9.22
CA LEU A 186 -7.91 6.98 7.77
C LEU A 186 -6.48 6.75 7.30
N SER A 187 -6.34 5.99 6.23
CA SER A 187 -5.11 5.98 5.43
C SER A 187 -5.46 6.33 3.99
N ALA A 188 -4.49 6.86 3.26
CA ALA A 188 -4.73 7.18 1.86
C ALA A 188 -3.49 7.05 0.98
N THR A 189 -3.76 6.83 -0.31
CA THR A 189 -2.78 6.95 -1.38
C THR A 189 -3.32 7.86 -2.47
N LEU A 190 -2.41 8.41 -3.27
CA LEU A 190 -2.72 9.24 -4.42
C LEU A 190 -2.13 8.62 -5.67
N ASP A 191 -2.95 8.45 -6.69
CA ASP A 191 -2.50 8.16 -8.04
C ASP A 191 -2.49 9.47 -8.83
N SER A 192 -1.46 9.66 -9.65
CA SER A 192 -1.41 10.65 -10.72
C SER A 192 -1.35 9.89 -12.04
N ILE A 193 -2.51 9.67 -12.65
CA ILE A 193 -2.68 8.81 -13.84
C ILE A 193 -1.84 9.33 -14.99
N ASP A 194 -1.92 10.63 -15.26
CA ASP A 194 -1.19 11.26 -16.37
C ASP A 194 0.29 11.39 -16.08
N GLN A 195 0.73 11.16 -14.85
CA GLN A 195 2.15 11.02 -14.51
C GLN A 195 2.52 9.57 -14.20
N GLY A 196 1.62 8.62 -14.45
CA GLY A 196 1.61 7.19 -14.06
C GLY A 196 2.14 6.84 -12.67
N ALA A 197 2.14 7.79 -11.74
CA ALA A 197 2.65 7.62 -10.39
C ALA A 197 1.49 7.10 -9.54
N ASN A 198 1.47 5.80 -9.27
CA ASN A 198 0.38 5.16 -8.55
C ASN A 198 0.80 4.83 -7.12
N GLY A 199 -0.15 4.89 -6.19
CA GLY A 199 0.06 4.52 -4.80
C GLY A 199 0.95 5.49 -4.03
N ILE A 200 1.04 6.76 -4.44
CA ILE A 200 1.85 7.77 -3.72
C ILE A 200 1.33 7.84 -2.28
N PRO A 201 2.15 7.52 -1.27
CA PRO A 201 1.69 7.50 0.12
C PRO A 201 1.28 8.90 0.57
N ILE A 202 0.16 8.98 1.28
CA ILE A 202 -0.24 10.19 2.01
C ILE A 202 0.15 9.97 3.48
N ASN A 203 1.15 10.72 3.94
CA ASN A 203 1.74 10.58 5.27
C ASN A 203 0.74 10.93 6.38
N THR A 204 -0.09 11.95 6.15
CA THR A 204 -1.11 12.38 7.11
C THR A 204 -2.45 12.57 6.41
N VAL A 205 -3.49 11.90 6.92
CA VAL A 205 -4.88 12.13 6.53
C VAL A 205 -5.66 12.54 7.77
N THR A 206 -6.28 13.72 7.75
CA THR A 206 -7.26 14.10 8.77
C THR A 206 -8.61 14.35 8.13
N TYR A 207 -9.67 13.91 8.82
CA TYR A 207 -11.04 14.22 8.45
C TYR A 207 -11.82 14.62 9.70
N LYS A 208 -12.20 15.90 9.78
CA LYS A 208 -12.93 16.43 10.94
C LYS A 208 -13.85 17.56 10.49
N ASP A 209 -15.10 17.54 10.98
CA ASP A 209 -16.10 18.58 10.72
C ASP A 209 -16.32 18.87 9.22
N GLY A 210 -16.25 17.82 8.38
CA GLY A 210 -16.39 17.93 6.93
C GLY A 210 -15.14 18.47 6.21
N LYS A 211 -14.05 18.74 6.92
CA LYS A 211 -12.77 19.16 6.34
C LYS A 211 -11.81 17.98 6.24
N VAL A 212 -11.13 17.88 5.11
CA VAL A 212 -10.05 16.93 4.88
C VAL A 212 -8.73 17.68 4.73
N THR A 213 -7.68 17.17 5.38
CA THR A 213 -6.30 17.61 5.13
C THR A 213 -5.43 16.42 4.78
N LEU A 214 -4.61 16.57 3.76
CA LEU A 214 -3.68 15.55 3.28
C LEU A 214 -2.28 16.15 3.25
N ASP A 215 -1.30 15.40 3.74
CA ASP A 215 0.12 15.71 3.59
C ASP A 215 0.80 14.61 2.77
N VAL A 216 1.43 15.00 1.67
CA VAL A 216 2.02 14.11 0.66
C VAL A 216 3.49 14.46 0.53
N GLU A 217 4.29 13.99 1.49
CA GLU A 217 5.69 14.37 1.63
C GLU A 217 6.51 14.03 0.39
N ALA A 218 6.23 12.88 -0.24
CA ALA A 218 6.94 12.37 -1.41
C ALA A 218 6.96 13.34 -2.61
N VAL A 219 5.97 14.23 -2.68
CA VAL A 219 5.88 15.26 -3.73
C VAL A 219 5.96 16.67 -3.16
N HIS A 220 6.26 16.81 -1.87
CA HIS A 220 6.21 18.08 -1.13
C HIS A 220 4.88 18.82 -1.35
N GLY A 221 3.79 18.06 -1.36
CA GLY A 221 2.44 18.53 -1.63
C GLY A 221 1.53 18.41 -0.41
N ASN A 222 0.56 19.30 -0.30
CA ASN A 222 -0.53 19.17 0.66
C ASN A 222 -1.87 19.51 0.01
N TYR A 223 -2.95 19.03 0.62
CA TYR A 223 -4.32 19.31 0.19
C TYR A 223 -5.17 19.71 1.38
N GLU A 224 -5.97 20.76 1.21
CA GLU A 224 -7.05 21.11 2.14
C GLU A 224 -8.36 21.20 1.37
N GLY A 225 -9.37 20.45 1.82
CA GLY A 225 -10.67 20.38 1.14
C GLY A 225 -11.85 20.32 2.09
N THR A 226 -13.02 20.67 1.57
CA THR A 226 -14.32 20.57 2.26
C THR A 226 -15.19 19.56 1.53
N VAL A 227 -15.60 18.52 2.24
CA VAL A 227 -16.49 17.48 1.75
C VAL A 227 -17.92 18.02 1.67
N SER A 228 -18.61 17.76 0.56
CA SER A 228 -20.01 18.14 0.39
C SER A 228 -20.92 17.39 1.36
N LYS A 229 -22.08 17.97 1.71
CA LYS A 229 -23.01 17.38 2.69
C LYS A 229 -23.50 15.98 2.32
N ASP A 230 -23.56 15.68 1.02
CA ASP A 230 -23.95 14.40 0.45
C ASP A 230 -22.76 13.46 0.18
N ALA A 231 -21.54 13.86 0.55
CA ALA A 231 -20.29 13.12 0.34
C ALA A 231 -20.07 12.67 -1.13
N SER A 232 -20.53 13.48 -2.08
CA SER A 232 -20.35 13.25 -3.51
C SER A 232 -19.14 13.99 -4.10
N GLY A 233 -18.65 15.04 -3.41
CA GLY A 233 -17.49 15.81 -3.81
C GLY A 233 -16.66 16.35 -2.63
N ILE A 234 -15.43 16.74 -2.95
CA ILE A 234 -14.51 17.45 -2.06
C ILE A 234 -13.97 18.64 -2.84
N ASP A 235 -14.30 19.86 -2.40
CA ASP A 235 -13.77 21.08 -3.01
C ASP A 235 -12.59 21.56 -2.19
N GLY A 236 -11.43 21.76 -2.82
CA GLY A 236 -10.22 22.10 -2.08
C GLY A 236 -9.11 22.72 -2.91
N THR A 237 -7.96 22.86 -2.25
CA THR A 237 -6.74 23.45 -2.79
C THR A 237 -5.60 22.48 -2.59
N TRP A 238 -4.91 22.14 -3.69
CA TRP A 238 -3.63 21.46 -3.69
C TRP A 238 -2.51 22.49 -3.64
N THR A 239 -1.54 22.35 -2.74
CA THR A 239 -0.38 23.24 -2.66
C THR A 239 0.89 22.45 -2.87
N GLN A 240 1.65 22.82 -3.91
CA GLN A 240 2.97 22.27 -4.20
C GLN A 240 3.80 23.41 -4.81
N GLY A 241 4.45 24.19 -3.94
CA GLY A 241 5.08 25.47 -4.30
C GLY A 241 4.10 26.63 -4.48
N GLN A 242 2.99 26.43 -5.19
CA GLN A 242 1.88 27.40 -5.32
C GLN A 242 0.53 26.71 -5.08
N PRO A 243 -0.49 27.44 -4.59
CA PRO A 243 -1.83 26.90 -4.41
C PRO A 243 -2.56 26.76 -5.75
N LEU A 244 -3.20 25.62 -5.97
CA LEU A 244 -3.96 25.27 -7.17
C LEU A 244 -5.32 24.69 -6.78
N PRO A 245 -6.43 25.10 -7.41
CA PRO A 245 -7.73 24.53 -7.14
C PRO A 245 -7.78 23.06 -7.57
N LEU A 246 -8.33 22.20 -6.72
CA LEU A 246 -8.53 20.79 -7.00
C LEU A 246 -9.82 20.31 -6.31
N SER A 247 -10.81 20.00 -7.13
CA SER A 247 -12.02 19.34 -6.68
C SER A 247 -11.98 17.86 -7.02
N PHE A 248 -12.31 17.03 -6.05
CA PHE A 248 -12.53 15.60 -6.24
C PHE A 248 -14.03 15.28 -6.27
N LYS A 249 -14.40 14.23 -7.01
CA LYS A 249 -15.72 13.60 -6.98
C LYS A 249 -15.56 12.12 -6.73
N ARG A 250 -16.61 11.45 -6.23
CA ARG A 250 -16.60 9.99 -6.08
C ARG A 250 -16.17 9.32 -7.38
N ALA A 251 -15.07 8.57 -7.32
CA ALA A 251 -14.59 7.84 -8.47
C ALA A 251 -15.60 6.74 -8.81
N GLN A 252 -15.92 6.60 -10.09
CA GLN A 252 -16.48 5.34 -10.56
C GLN A 252 -15.38 4.29 -10.45
N PRO A 253 -15.67 3.02 -10.10
CA PRO A 253 -14.68 1.96 -10.11
C PRO A 253 -14.07 1.85 -11.51
N GLN A 254 -12.91 2.47 -11.72
CA GLN A 254 -12.14 2.31 -12.94
C GLN A 254 -11.29 1.07 -12.69
N ALA A 255 -11.68 -0.05 -13.30
CA ALA A 255 -10.86 -1.25 -13.24
C ALA A 255 -9.43 -0.90 -13.69
N ALA A 256 -8.43 -1.36 -12.95
CA ALA A 256 -7.03 -1.21 -13.35
C ALA A 256 -6.87 -1.72 -14.80
N PRO A 257 -6.08 -1.03 -15.65
CA PRO A 257 -5.85 -1.45 -17.02
C PRO A 257 -5.38 -2.90 -17.03
N LYS A 258 -6.06 -3.74 -17.80
CA LYS A 258 -5.68 -5.14 -17.93
C LYS A 258 -4.70 -5.29 -19.08
N PRO A 259 -3.68 -6.16 -18.95
CA PRO A 259 -2.85 -6.53 -20.09
C PRO A 259 -3.72 -6.97 -21.27
N ALA A 260 -3.52 -6.34 -22.42
CA ALA A 260 -4.10 -6.77 -23.68
C ALA A 260 -3.14 -7.76 -24.37
N THR A 261 -3.55 -8.28 -25.52
CA THR A 261 -2.63 -9.04 -26.38
C THR A 261 -1.41 -8.16 -26.70
N PRO A 262 -0.18 -8.61 -26.39
CA PRO A 262 1.02 -7.83 -26.67
C PRO A 262 1.14 -7.47 -28.16
N THR A 263 1.61 -6.27 -28.45
CA THR A 263 1.97 -5.84 -29.80
C THR A 263 3.40 -6.25 -30.14
N ASN A 264 3.83 -5.98 -31.38
CA ASN A 264 5.21 -6.18 -31.83
C ASN A 264 6.24 -5.35 -31.06
N ILE A 265 5.84 -4.32 -30.32
CA ILE A 265 6.77 -3.46 -29.57
C ILE A 265 6.73 -3.63 -28.05
N ASP A 266 5.86 -4.50 -27.55
CA ASP A 266 5.82 -4.84 -26.13
C ASP A 266 7.14 -5.49 -25.69
N GLY A 267 7.57 -5.15 -24.48
CA GLY A 267 8.79 -5.66 -23.87
C GLY A 267 9.65 -4.56 -23.25
N THR A 268 10.80 -4.97 -22.74
CA THR A 268 11.83 -4.06 -22.22
C THR A 268 12.86 -3.81 -23.30
N TRP A 269 13.19 -2.55 -23.49
CA TRP A 269 14.18 -2.06 -24.44
C TRP A 269 15.30 -1.38 -23.67
N THR A 270 16.55 -1.71 -23.98
CA THR A 270 17.71 -1.16 -23.28
C THR A 270 18.62 -0.41 -24.24
N GLY A 271 19.06 0.77 -23.83
CA GLY A 271 20.03 1.58 -24.54
C GLY A 271 21.07 2.19 -23.61
N LYS A 272 22.06 2.83 -24.22
CA LYS A 272 23.10 3.61 -23.52
C LYS A 272 22.96 5.06 -23.97
N LEU A 273 22.72 5.95 -23.00
CA LEU A 273 22.58 7.39 -23.20
C LEU A 273 23.88 8.07 -22.76
N ASP A 274 24.59 8.69 -23.68
CA ASP A 274 25.77 9.48 -23.34
C ASP A 274 25.34 10.91 -22.98
N THR A 275 25.59 11.32 -21.75
CA THR A 275 25.30 12.68 -21.25
C THR A 275 26.50 13.62 -21.38
N GLY A 276 27.63 13.14 -21.91
CA GLY A 276 28.94 13.80 -21.92
C GLY A 276 29.68 13.67 -20.58
N ALA A 277 28.96 13.68 -19.45
CA ALA A 277 29.54 13.46 -18.12
C ALA A 277 29.61 11.97 -17.74
N ALA A 278 28.61 11.20 -18.15
CA ALA A 278 28.51 9.77 -17.91
C ALA A 278 27.65 9.10 -18.99
N THR A 279 27.86 7.80 -19.18
CA THR A 279 26.97 6.96 -19.97
C THR A 279 25.98 6.26 -19.05
N LEU A 280 24.70 6.57 -19.22
CA LEU A 280 23.60 5.98 -18.45
C LEU A 280 22.96 4.83 -19.21
N THR A 281 22.64 3.76 -18.51
CA THR A 281 21.76 2.70 -18.98
C THR A 281 20.34 3.19 -18.91
N ILE A 282 19.61 3.08 -20.01
CA ILE A 282 18.19 3.44 -20.08
C ILE A 282 17.41 2.18 -20.43
N ASN A 283 16.46 1.82 -19.57
CA ASN A 283 15.48 0.78 -19.81
C ASN A 283 14.13 1.44 -20.10
N LEU A 284 13.53 1.17 -21.26
CA LEU A 284 12.17 1.56 -21.62
C LEU A 284 11.31 0.30 -21.68
N LYS A 285 10.32 0.18 -20.82
CA LYS A 285 9.33 -0.91 -20.83
C LYS A 285 8.08 -0.41 -21.54
N ILE A 286 7.67 -1.09 -22.61
CA ILE A 286 6.42 -0.81 -23.34
C ILE A 286 5.47 -1.98 -23.11
N ALA A 287 4.21 -1.69 -22.82
CA ALA A 287 3.17 -2.70 -22.64
C ALA A 287 1.83 -2.24 -23.23
N ASN A 288 1.15 -3.15 -23.90
CA ASN A 288 -0.19 -2.96 -24.42
C ASN A 288 -1.24 -3.37 -23.38
N MET A 289 -2.10 -2.42 -23.04
CA MET A 289 -3.22 -2.61 -22.14
C MET A 289 -4.54 -2.50 -22.90
N ASP A 290 -5.63 -2.91 -22.29
CA ASP A 290 -7.00 -2.71 -22.81
C ASP A 290 -7.37 -1.24 -23.04
N THR A 291 -6.62 -0.33 -22.44
CA THR A 291 -6.73 1.13 -22.58
C THR A 291 -5.72 1.73 -23.57
N GLY A 292 -4.87 0.91 -24.19
CA GLY A 292 -3.85 1.33 -25.15
C GLY A 292 -2.42 1.07 -24.69
N LEU A 293 -1.46 1.61 -25.43
CA LEU A 293 -0.04 1.49 -25.10
C LEU A 293 0.29 2.27 -23.82
N THR A 294 1.21 1.72 -23.05
CA THR A 294 1.81 2.34 -21.86
C THR A 294 3.33 2.21 -21.95
N ALA A 295 4.06 3.12 -21.31
CA ALA A 295 5.51 3.03 -21.19
C ALA A 295 6.01 3.42 -19.81
N GLN A 296 7.16 2.88 -19.43
CA GLN A 296 7.91 3.25 -18.23
C GLN A 296 9.40 3.30 -18.57
N LEU A 297 10.14 4.21 -17.97
CA LEU A 297 11.57 4.39 -18.15
C LEU A 297 12.31 4.25 -16.82
N GLN A 298 13.46 3.59 -16.83
CA GLN A 298 14.33 3.46 -15.67
C GLN A 298 15.77 3.66 -16.10
N SER A 299 16.52 4.43 -15.31
CA SER A 299 17.98 4.37 -15.35
C SER A 299 18.49 3.72 -14.06
N PRO A 300 18.90 2.43 -14.09
CA PRO A 300 19.38 1.74 -12.89
C PRO A 300 20.66 2.38 -12.32
N ASP A 301 21.39 3.14 -13.14
CA ASP A 301 22.58 3.88 -12.72
C ASP A 301 22.23 5.12 -11.89
N GLN A 302 20.97 5.56 -11.89
CA GLN A 302 20.49 6.74 -11.16
C GLN A 302 19.52 6.39 -10.04
N ALA A 303 18.56 5.49 -10.31
CA ALA A 303 17.56 5.09 -9.34
C ALA A 303 17.00 3.69 -9.63
N PRO A 304 16.58 2.94 -8.59
CA PRO A 304 15.94 1.64 -8.78
C PRO A 304 14.50 1.75 -9.29
N ASN A 305 13.89 2.93 -9.27
CA ASN A 305 12.46 3.10 -9.54
C ASN A 305 12.19 3.34 -11.04
N TRP A 306 11.09 2.77 -11.53
CA TRP A 306 10.58 3.04 -12.87
C TRP A 306 9.77 4.33 -12.86
N ALA A 307 10.09 5.21 -13.80
CA ALA A 307 9.31 6.39 -14.07
C ALA A 307 8.31 6.13 -15.20
N PRO A 308 7.00 6.20 -14.93
CA PRO A 308 5.97 6.09 -15.96
C PRO A 308 6.01 7.21 -17.02
N ALA A 309 5.65 6.86 -18.24
CA ALA A 309 5.37 7.82 -19.31
C ALA A 309 3.98 8.44 -19.11
N THR A 310 3.87 9.72 -19.46
CA THR A 310 2.62 10.50 -19.44
C THR A 310 1.85 10.36 -20.74
N SER A 311 2.55 10.05 -21.83
CA SER A 311 1.97 9.78 -23.13
C SER A 311 2.89 8.83 -23.90
N ILE A 312 2.29 7.92 -24.66
CA ILE A 312 2.97 7.12 -25.68
C ILE A 312 2.10 7.12 -26.92
N LYS A 313 2.68 7.55 -28.05
CA LYS A 313 2.02 7.62 -29.35
C LYS A 313 2.85 6.87 -30.38
N ARG A 314 2.17 6.06 -31.18
CA ARG A 314 2.77 5.38 -32.31
C ARG A 314 2.05 5.77 -33.60
N ASP A 315 2.81 6.23 -34.58
CA ASP A 315 2.34 6.48 -35.94
C ASP A 315 3.24 5.70 -36.92
N GLY A 316 2.77 4.52 -37.32
CA GLY A 316 3.56 3.56 -38.10
C GLY A 316 4.82 3.11 -37.36
N GLU A 317 5.98 3.51 -37.87
CA GLU A 317 7.30 3.24 -37.30
C GLU A 317 7.74 4.29 -36.28
N LYS A 318 7.09 5.45 -36.22
CA LYS A 318 7.44 6.52 -35.30
C LYS A 318 6.83 6.27 -33.92
N LEU A 319 7.65 6.41 -32.89
CA LEU A 319 7.26 6.31 -31.49
C LEU A 319 7.63 7.61 -30.78
N THR A 320 6.67 8.22 -30.10
CA THR A 320 6.89 9.36 -29.20
C THR A 320 6.46 8.96 -27.81
N VAL A 321 7.33 9.11 -26.82
CA VAL A 321 7.06 8.83 -25.41
C VAL A 321 7.40 10.06 -24.59
N GLU A 322 6.47 10.55 -23.79
CA GLU A 322 6.63 11.75 -22.97
C GLU A 322 6.73 11.37 -21.49
N PHE A 323 7.59 12.08 -20.76
CA PHE A 323 7.82 11.92 -19.32
C PHE A 323 7.80 13.29 -18.64
N SER A 324 6.59 13.80 -18.36
CA SER A 324 6.41 15.13 -17.78
C SER A 324 7.06 15.29 -16.39
N ALA A 325 7.20 14.21 -15.61
CA ALA A 325 7.78 14.25 -14.27
C ALA A 325 9.21 14.83 -14.22
N PHE A 326 9.96 14.72 -15.31
CA PHE A 326 11.31 15.28 -15.45
C PHE A 326 11.52 15.99 -16.79
N SER A 327 10.42 16.47 -17.39
CA SER A 327 10.40 17.24 -18.63
C SER A 327 11.24 16.61 -19.74
N ALA A 328 10.98 15.34 -20.02
CA ALA A 328 11.68 14.61 -21.07
C ALA A 328 10.75 13.98 -22.10
N THR A 329 11.29 13.76 -23.29
CA THR A 329 10.62 13.09 -24.42
C THR A 329 11.61 12.17 -25.11
N PHE A 330 11.17 10.97 -25.47
CA PHE A 330 11.89 10.10 -26.40
C PHE A 330 11.12 10.03 -27.71
N GLU A 331 11.79 10.36 -28.81
CA GLU A 331 11.26 10.20 -30.17
C GLU A 331 12.16 9.26 -30.96
N GLY A 332 11.59 8.21 -31.53
CA GLY A 332 12.37 7.22 -32.27
C GLY A 332 11.63 6.56 -33.41
N THR A 333 12.41 5.91 -34.28
CA THR A 333 11.94 5.10 -35.40
C THR A 333 12.21 3.63 -35.08
N ILE A 334 11.14 2.85 -35.05
CA ILE A 334 11.18 1.40 -34.81
C ILE A 334 11.69 0.72 -36.08
N SER A 335 12.70 -0.13 -35.96
CA SER A 335 13.25 -0.91 -37.08
C SER A 335 12.22 -1.93 -37.60
N ALA A 336 12.34 -2.30 -38.88
CA ALA A 336 11.43 -3.24 -39.53
C ALA A 336 11.38 -4.63 -38.87
N ASP A 337 12.46 -5.05 -38.21
CA ASP A 337 12.54 -6.29 -37.44
C ASP A 337 12.01 -6.15 -35.99
N HIS A 338 11.63 -4.93 -35.59
CA HIS A 338 11.15 -4.57 -34.25
C HIS A 338 12.13 -4.92 -33.12
N ASN A 339 13.44 -4.93 -33.41
CA ASN A 339 14.48 -5.20 -32.40
C ASN A 339 15.25 -3.94 -31.99
N THR A 340 15.11 -2.84 -32.73
CA THR A 340 15.78 -1.57 -32.42
C THR A 340 14.79 -0.40 -32.52
N ILE A 341 14.95 0.60 -31.66
CA ILE A 341 14.35 1.92 -31.82
C ILE A 341 15.48 2.92 -31.82
N ASP A 342 15.73 3.52 -32.98
CA ASP A 342 16.74 4.56 -33.16
C ASP A 342 16.09 5.93 -33.00
N GLY A 343 16.59 6.75 -32.09
CA GLY A 343 15.91 7.97 -31.72
C GLY A 343 16.75 8.94 -30.90
N ALA A 344 16.06 9.93 -30.37
CA ALA A 344 16.61 10.97 -29.53
C ALA A 344 15.82 11.09 -28.23
N PHE A 345 16.54 11.16 -27.13
CA PHE A 345 16.02 11.50 -25.82
C PHE A 345 16.29 12.98 -25.54
N THR A 346 15.24 13.77 -25.42
CA THR A 346 15.32 15.19 -25.11
C THR A 346 14.94 15.43 -23.66
N GLN A 347 15.78 16.12 -22.89
CA GLN A 347 15.46 16.54 -21.53
C GLN A 347 15.92 17.98 -21.30
N MET A 348 15.05 18.83 -20.73
CA MET A 348 15.33 20.26 -20.50
C MET A 348 15.84 21.01 -21.75
N GLY A 349 15.40 20.58 -22.94
CA GLY A 349 15.83 21.17 -24.22
C GLY A 349 17.17 20.66 -24.76
N HIS A 350 17.84 19.73 -24.06
CA HIS A 350 19.02 19.04 -24.55
C HIS A 350 18.63 17.72 -25.21
N GLU A 351 18.90 17.60 -26.50
CA GLU A 351 18.67 16.39 -27.28
C GLU A 351 19.91 15.50 -27.26
N LEU A 352 19.73 14.24 -26.89
CA LEU A 352 20.79 13.24 -26.79
C LEU A 352 20.39 12.00 -27.62
N PRO A 353 21.25 11.52 -28.54
CA PRO A 353 20.98 10.30 -29.29
C PRO A 353 20.80 9.10 -28.35
N LEU A 354 19.78 8.29 -28.61
CA LEU A 354 19.49 7.09 -27.85
C LEU A 354 19.00 5.98 -28.77
N VAL A 355 19.79 4.92 -28.87
CA VAL A 355 19.39 3.68 -29.54
C VAL A 355 18.98 2.66 -28.49
N LEU A 356 17.73 2.23 -28.55
CA LEU A 356 17.16 1.21 -27.69
C LEU A 356 17.10 -0.13 -28.43
N LYS A 357 17.55 -1.21 -27.79
CA LYS A 357 17.47 -2.57 -28.32
C LYS A 357 16.54 -3.41 -27.47
N LYS A 358 15.74 -4.25 -28.11
CA LYS A 358 14.81 -5.15 -27.41
C LYS A 358 15.60 -6.23 -26.66
N ASN A 359 15.24 -6.46 -25.39
CA ASN A 359 15.85 -7.50 -24.55
C ASN A 359 15.21 -8.87 -24.74
#